data_AF-A0A101VD03-F1
#
_entry.id   AF-A0A101VD03-F1
#
_cell.length_a   1.000
_cell.length_b   1.000
_cell.length_c   1.000
_cell.angle_alpha   90.00
_cell.angle_beta   90.00
_cell.angle_gamma   90.00
#
_symmetry.space_group_name_H-M   'P 1'
#
loop_
_entity.id
_entity.type
_entity.pdbx_description
1 polymer ?
#
loop_
_entity_poly.entity_id
_entity_poly.type
_entity_poly.pdbx_seq_one_letter_code
_entity_poly.pdbx_strand_id
1 'polypeptide(L)'
;MKLPAISKLKIKLPSKKQKLANKQVNVKSKDNTVQQWLPIQDISEGIEYHYDATPVTVVRVEPSPFSLLSDREKERRIGALFEAIQAIPGDMQIEAIPRPIDLDIYIKALEVKLKETEGKRKVILRGYTNYVRKITAGAEAMEKRFFVLIPGEKGNEDELLSKTKEFVGELARAELNAHLSSYQEILDMLFSFFHSPQAAFERAEEKETVTPYFNRKEVK
;
A
#
# COMPACT_ATOMS: atom_id res chain seq x y z
N MET A 1 0.27 -76.23 15.91
CA MET A 1 0.19 -76.97 14.63
C MET A 1 0.30 -75.96 13.51
N LYS A 2 1.40 -76.02 12.73
CA LYS A 2 1.74 -75.08 11.64
C LYS A 2 0.95 -75.43 10.38
N LEU A 3 0.42 -74.44 9.67
CA LEU A 3 -0.15 -74.58 8.33
C LEU A 3 0.93 -74.29 7.26
N PRO A 4 0.95 -75.03 6.12
CA PRO A 4 2.06 -75.04 5.17
C PRO A 4 1.96 -74.00 4.04
N ALA A 5 3.07 -73.90 3.30
CA ALA A 5 3.43 -72.89 2.31
C ALA A 5 2.63 -72.94 0.98
N ILE A 6 2.42 -71.77 0.39
CA ILE A 6 1.83 -71.59 -0.95
C ILE A 6 2.94 -71.31 -1.98
N SER A 7 2.87 -72.04 -3.09
CA SER A 7 3.81 -72.09 -4.21
C SER A 7 3.80 -70.84 -5.11
N LYS A 8 4.98 -70.54 -5.69
CA LYS A 8 5.31 -69.41 -6.56
C LYS A 8 4.59 -69.46 -7.92
N LEU A 9 4.05 -68.32 -8.38
CA LEU A 9 3.72 -68.05 -9.79
C LEU A 9 4.43 -66.75 -10.22
N LYS A 10 5.33 -66.87 -11.22
CA LYS A 10 6.11 -65.76 -11.81
C LYS A 10 5.27 -65.03 -12.86
N ILE A 11 5.08 -63.73 -12.70
CA ILE A 11 4.45 -62.86 -13.71
C ILE A 11 5.56 -62.02 -14.38
N LYS A 12 5.71 -62.16 -15.70
CA LYS A 12 6.65 -61.41 -16.55
C LYS A 12 6.03 -60.04 -16.91
N LEU A 13 6.77 -58.95 -16.70
CA LEU A 13 6.44 -57.63 -17.26
C LEU A 13 7.00 -57.47 -18.69
N PRO A 14 6.23 -56.95 -19.67
CA PRO A 14 6.77 -56.52 -20.94
C PRO A 14 7.13 -55.03 -20.92
N SER A 15 8.41 -54.73 -21.11
CA SER A 15 8.94 -53.41 -21.43
C SER A 15 8.72 -53.06 -22.90
N LYS A 16 8.00 -51.98 -23.21
CA LYS A 16 8.09 -51.34 -24.53
C LYS A 16 7.93 -49.82 -24.42
N LYS A 17 9.05 -49.12 -24.67
CA LYS A 17 9.13 -47.68 -24.91
C LYS A 17 8.21 -47.31 -26.08
N GLN A 18 7.20 -46.49 -25.85
CA GLN A 18 6.48 -45.79 -26.91
C GLN A 18 6.79 -44.30 -26.83
N LYS A 19 7.30 -43.78 -27.95
CA LYS A 19 7.72 -42.40 -28.16
C LYS A 19 6.49 -41.49 -28.09
N LEU A 20 6.47 -40.54 -27.15
CA LEU A 20 5.47 -39.47 -27.16
C LEU A 20 5.84 -38.48 -28.28
N ALA A 21 5.04 -38.46 -29.33
CA ALA A 21 5.08 -37.44 -30.35
C ALA A 21 4.61 -36.11 -29.74
N ASN A 22 5.49 -35.10 -29.78
CA ASN A 22 5.19 -33.73 -29.39
C ASN A 22 4.09 -33.15 -30.28
N LYS A 23 2.85 -33.19 -29.81
CA LYS A 23 1.79 -32.32 -30.29
C LYS A 23 2.03 -30.96 -29.65
N GLN A 24 2.73 -30.07 -30.35
CA GLN A 24 2.85 -28.67 -29.97
C GLN A 24 1.45 -28.06 -29.98
N VAL A 25 0.79 -28.05 -28.83
CA VAL A 25 -0.33 -27.15 -28.58
C VAL A 25 0.31 -25.78 -28.51
N ASN A 26 0.12 -24.98 -29.55
CA ASN A 26 0.46 -23.56 -29.56
C ASN A 26 -0.54 -22.85 -28.62
N VAL A 27 -0.38 -23.07 -27.32
CA VAL A 27 -0.87 -22.14 -26.31
C VAL A 27 0.09 -20.97 -26.44
N LYS A 28 -0.34 -19.92 -27.16
CA LYS A 28 0.20 -18.60 -26.90
C LYS A 28 -0.06 -18.36 -25.42
N SER A 29 0.94 -18.60 -24.58
CA SER A 29 0.99 -18.03 -23.25
C SER A 29 0.99 -16.52 -23.51
N LYS A 30 -0.20 -15.91 -23.46
CA LYS A 30 -0.24 -14.54 -22.97
C LYS A 30 0.39 -14.68 -21.59
N ASP A 31 1.62 -14.25 -21.48
CA ASP A 31 2.30 -14.15 -20.20
C ASP A 31 1.39 -13.25 -19.37
N ASN A 32 0.58 -13.87 -18.51
CA ASN A 32 -0.25 -13.19 -17.52
C ASN A 32 0.72 -12.65 -16.48
N THR A 33 1.45 -11.61 -16.85
CA THR A 33 2.31 -10.86 -15.95
C THR A 33 1.41 -10.18 -14.92
N VAL A 34 1.93 -9.97 -13.71
CA VAL A 34 1.24 -9.25 -12.63
C VAL A 34 0.70 -7.90 -13.12
N GLN A 35 1.43 -7.24 -14.04
CA GLN A 35 0.93 -6.07 -14.77
C GLN A 35 -0.47 -6.27 -15.35
N GLN A 36 -0.76 -7.33 -16.12
CA GLN A 36 -2.09 -7.51 -16.75
C GLN A 36 -3.27 -7.55 -15.75
N TRP A 37 -3.01 -7.80 -14.47
CA TRP A 37 -4.03 -7.81 -13.43
C TRP A 37 -4.22 -6.45 -12.73
N LEU A 38 -3.19 -5.61 -12.65
CA LEU A 38 -3.27 -4.28 -12.04
C LEU A 38 -3.77 -3.26 -13.08
N PRO A 39 -4.91 -2.57 -12.90
CA PRO A 39 -5.49 -1.67 -13.91
C PRO A 39 -4.72 -0.34 -14.11
N ILE A 40 -3.43 -0.30 -13.75
CA ILE A 40 -2.59 0.89 -13.70
C ILE A 40 -1.37 0.66 -14.58
N GLN A 41 -1.17 1.58 -15.52
CA GLN A 41 -0.10 1.57 -16.50
C GLN A 41 1.15 2.29 -15.99
N ASP A 42 1.00 3.48 -15.41
CA ASP A 42 2.12 4.31 -14.95
C ASP A 42 1.69 5.30 -13.86
N ILE A 43 2.66 5.87 -13.13
CA ILE A 43 2.44 6.91 -12.13
C ILE A 43 3.48 8.01 -12.35
N SER A 44 3.00 9.24 -12.60
CA SER A 44 3.85 10.40 -12.80
C SER A 44 3.24 11.64 -12.15
N GLU A 45 4.04 12.40 -11.41
CA GLU A 45 3.66 13.72 -10.87
C GLU A 45 2.35 13.76 -10.04
N GLY A 46 2.04 12.67 -9.32
CA GLY A 46 0.81 12.57 -8.52
C GLY A 46 -0.44 12.18 -9.32
N ILE A 47 -0.24 11.81 -10.58
CA ILE A 47 -1.24 11.23 -11.49
C ILE A 47 -0.92 9.74 -11.66
N GLU A 48 -1.93 8.89 -11.50
CA GLU A 48 -1.90 7.52 -11.99
C GLU A 48 -2.62 7.42 -13.33
N TYR A 49 -2.06 6.63 -14.24
CA TYR A 49 -2.61 6.39 -15.57
C TYR A 49 -3.16 4.98 -15.62
N HIS A 50 -4.43 4.84 -15.95
CA HIS A 50 -5.04 3.54 -16.18
C HIS A 50 -4.68 2.99 -17.57
N TYR A 51 -5.02 1.71 -17.84
CA TYR A 51 -4.73 1.08 -19.15
C TYR A 51 -5.40 1.74 -20.36
N ASP A 52 -6.51 2.43 -20.14
CA ASP A 52 -7.19 3.26 -21.15
C ASP A 52 -6.50 4.62 -21.35
N ALA A 53 -5.41 4.87 -20.62
CA ALA A 53 -4.69 6.12 -20.50
C ALA A 53 -5.55 7.27 -19.94
N THR A 54 -6.55 6.95 -19.12
CA THR A 54 -7.28 7.94 -18.34
C THR A 54 -6.39 8.41 -17.18
N PRO A 55 -6.08 9.71 -17.06
CA PRO A 55 -5.33 10.26 -15.94
C PRO A 55 -6.22 10.40 -14.71
N VAL A 56 -5.70 10.02 -13.55
CA VAL A 56 -6.39 10.17 -12.25
C VAL A 56 -5.43 10.85 -11.28
N THR A 57 -5.79 12.01 -10.73
CA THR A 57 -5.01 12.62 -9.66
C THR A 57 -5.39 12.02 -8.31
N VAL A 58 -4.38 11.83 -7.46
CA VAL A 58 -4.56 11.28 -6.11
C VAL A 58 -4.22 12.34 -5.08
N VAL A 59 -5.21 12.76 -4.28
CA VAL A 59 -5.02 13.69 -3.16
C VAL A 59 -5.05 12.92 -1.86
N ARG A 60 -4.00 13.08 -1.05
CA ARG A 60 -3.96 12.55 0.32
C ARG A 60 -4.59 13.57 1.25
N VAL A 61 -5.47 13.09 2.14
CA VAL A 61 -6.12 13.91 3.18
C VAL A 61 -5.79 13.32 4.54
N GLU A 62 -5.24 14.14 5.42
CA GLU A 62 -4.92 13.72 6.78
C GLU A 62 -6.18 13.71 7.67
N PRO A 63 -6.35 12.69 8.53
CA PRO A 63 -7.47 12.63 9.46
C PRO A 63 -7.45 13.81 10.43
N SER A 64 -8.61 14.43 10.64
CA SER A 64 -8.79 15.54 11.59
C SER A 64 -9.64 15.07 12.79
N PRO A 65 -9.30 15.43 14.05
CA PRO A 65 -10.00 14.97 15.25
C PRO A 65 -11.38 15.67 15.42
N PHE A 66 -12.31 15.33 14.54
CA PHE A 66 -13.63 15.97 14.43
C PHE A 66 -14.51 15.82 15.68
N SER A 67 -14.31 14.75 16.45
CA SER A 67 -15.05 14.48 17.68
C SER A 67 -14.75 15.45 18.83
N LEU A 68 -13.57 16.09 18.81
CA LEU A 68 -13.13 17.02 19.86
C LEU A 68 -13.67 18.44 19.67
N LEU A 69 -14.35 18.71 18.56
CA LEU A 69 -14.89 20.01 18.22
C LEU A 69 -16.24 20.28 18.91
N SER A 70 -16.53 21.55 19.16
CA SER A 70 -17.89 22.00 19.53
C SER A 70 -18.87 21.83 18.36
N ASP A 71 -20.16 21.77 18.64
CA ASP A 71 -21.16 21.55 17.59
C ASP A 71 -21.19 22.70 16.56
N ARG A 72 -20.95 23.94 17.00
CA ARG A 72 -20.80 25.09 16.10
C ARG A 72 -19.59 24.97 15.18
N GLU A 73 -18.46 24.47 15.69
CA GLU A 73 -17.27 24.23 14.87
C GLU A 73 -17.48 23.09 13.89
N LYS A 74 -18.16 22.03 14.31
CA LYS A 74 -18.55 20.91 13.44
C LYS A 74 -19.41 21.39 12.28
N GLU A 75 -20.46 22.15 12.55
CA GLU A 75 -21.35 22.71 11.52
C GLU A 75 -20.59 23.58 10.53
N ARG A 76 -19.71 24.47 11.03
CA ARG A 76 -18.87 25.32 10.17
C ARG A 76 -17.95 24.50 9.27
N ARG A 77 -17.28 23.48 9.81
CA ARG A 77 -16.38 22.61 9.03
C ARG A 77 -17.13 21.74 8.03
N ILE A 78 -18.31 21.24 8.39
CA ILE A 78 -19.19 20.51 7.46
C ILE A 78 -19.60 21.42 6.30
N GLY A 79 -20.00 22.65 6.58
CA GLY A 79 -20.34 23.64 5.56
C GLY A 79 -19.19 23.90 4.60
N ALA A 80 -18.00 24.18 5.13
CA ALA A 80 -16.80 24.40 4.31
C ALA A 80 -16.41 23.17 3.48
N LEU A 81 -16.52 21.95 4.04
CA LEU A 81 -16.26 20.72 3.30
C LEU A 81 -17.28 20.50 2.18
N PHE A 82 -18.55 20.83 2.43
CA PHE A 82 -19.62 20.73 1.42
C PHE A 82 -19.38 21.68 0.25
N GLU A 83 -18.88 22.89 0.50
CA GLU A 83 -18.44 23.82 -0.54
C GLU A 83 -17.24 23.27 -1.32
N ALA A 84 -16.24 22.70 -0.63
CA ALA A 84 -15.07 22.11 -1.26
C ALA A 84 -15.42 20.94 -2.19
N ILE A 85 -16.32 20.04 -1.77
CA ILE A 85 -16.75 18.89 -2.59
C ILE A 85 -17.53 19.38 -3.82
N GLN A 86 -18.38 20.39 -3.68
CA GLN A 86 -19.13 20.95 -4.81
C GLN A 86 -18.24 21.67 -5.84
N ALA A 87 -17.07 22.15 -5.42
CA ALA A 87 -16.14 22.83 -6.31
C ALA A 87 -15.49 21.90 -7.34
N ILE A 88 -15.48 20.57 -7.11
CA ILE A 88 -14.99 19.61 -8.10
C ILE A 88 -16.10 19.29 -9.12
N PRO A 89 -15.90 19.60 -10.41
CA PRO A 89 -16.78 19.12 -11.45
C PRO A 89 -16.44 17.67 -11.82
N GLY A 90 -17.42 16.77 -11.73
CA GLY A 90 -17.31 15.41 -12.24
C GLY A 90 -17.31 14.33 -11.16
N ASP A 91 -16.85 13.14 -11.56
CA ASP A 91 -16.77 12.00 -10.65
C ASP A 91 -15.58 12.16 -9.70
N MET A 92 -15.73 11.68 -8.46
CA MET A 92 -14.68 11.64 -7.47
C MET A 92 -14.87 10.41 -6.60
N GLN A 93 -13.78 9.70 -6.31
CA GLN A 93 -13.78 8.53 -5.43
C GLN A 93 -13.02 8.83 -4.15
N ILE A 94 -13.62 8.51 -3.01
CA ILE A 94 -12.98 8.63 -1.70
C ILE A 94 -12.64 7.23 -1.20
N GLU A 95 -11.37 7.01 -0.92
CA GLU A 95 -10.87 5.75 -0.36
C GLU A 95 -10.35 5.95 1.05
N ALA A 96 -10.75 5.05 1.95
CA ALA A 96 -10.29 5.02 3.33
C ALA A 96 -9.56 3.70 3.58
N ILE A 97 -8.22 3.76 3.61
CA ILE A 97 -7.37 2.57 3.70
C ILE A 97 -6.84 2.43 5.12
N PRO A 98 -7.13 1.33 5.82
CA PRO A 98 -6.55 1.07 7.14
C PRO A 98 -5.10 0.62 7.02
N ARG A 99 -4.21 1.15 7.87
CA ARG A 99 -2.80 0.74 7.96
C ARG A 99 -2.40 0.60 9.44
N PRO A 100 -1.56 -0.38 9.81
CA PRO A 100 -0.92 -0.36 11.13
C PRO A 100 -0.17 0.96 11.36
N ILE A 101 -0.32 1.54 12.55
CA ILE A 101 0.41 2.74 12.92
C ILE A 101 1.89 2.40 13.11
N ASP A 102 2.75 3.20 12.49
CA ASP A 102 4.19 3.16 12.72
C ASP A 102 4.56 4.01 13.94
N LEU A 103 4.96 3.36 15.04
CA LEU A 103 5.44 4.03 16.25
C LEU A 103 6.96 3.94 16.40
N ASP A 104 7.73 3.48 15.41
CA ASP A 104 9.17 3.24 15.56
C ASP A 104 9.92 4.53 15.91
N ILE A 105 9.58 5.64 15.25
CA ILE A 105 10.17 6.95 15.53
C ILE A 105 9.85 7.38 16.97
N TYR A 106 8.61 7.17 17.39
CA TYR A 106 8.17 7.51 18.74
C TYR A 106 8.85 6.64 19.81
N ILE A 107 8.97 5.34 19.58
CA ILE A 107 9.66 4.39 20.45
C ILE A 107 11.14 4.78 20.58
N LYS A 108 11.81 5.11 19.47
CA LYS A 108 13.19 5.63 19.49
C LYS A 108 13.31 6.90 20.32
N ALA A 109 12.37 7.84 20.19
CA ALA A 109 12.36 9.06 21.01
C ALA A 109 12.16 8.75 22.51
N LEU A 110 11.33 7.77 22.86
CA LEU A 110 11.17 7.30 24.24
C LEU A 110 12.45 6.64 24.77
N GLU A 111 13.17 5.88 23.94
CA GLU A 111 14.45 5.27 24.32
C GLU A 111 15.53 6.30 24.61
N VAL A 112 15.60 7.37 23.82
CA VAL A 112 16.51 8.50 24.08
C VAL A 112 16.17 9.13 25.44
N LYS A 113 14.89 9.48 25.66
CA LYS A 113 14.44 10.02 26.97
C LYS A 113 14.73 9.07 28.14
N LEU A 114 14.66 7.76 27.91
CA LEU A 114 14.93 6.76 28.95
C LEU A 114 16.41 6.75 29.39
N LYS A 115 17.34 7.11 28.51
CA LYS A 115 18.76 7.26 28.85
C LYS A 115 19.00 8.45 29.77
N GLU A 116 18.29 9.55 29.54
CA GLU A 116 18.39 10.81 30.29
C GLU A 116 17.59 10.82 31.61
N THR A 117 16.68 9.85 31.79
CA THR A 117 15.79 9.80 32.95
C THR A 117 16.38 8.97 34.10
N GLU A 118 16.27 9.51 35.32
CA GLU A 118 16.76 8.87 36.54
C GLU A 118 15.66 8.55 37.58
N GLY A 119 16.02 7.72 38.56
CA GLY A 119 15.17 7.36 39.69
C GLY A 119 13.87 6.65 39.30
N LYS A 120 12.81 6.88 40.09
CA LYS A 120 11.50 6.22 39.92
C LYS A 120 10.87 6.51 38.54
N ARG A 121 11.16 7.66 37.94
CA ARG A 121 10.66 8.04 36.60
C ARG A 121 11.17 7.09 35.51
N LYS A 122 12.40 6.57 35.65
CA LYS A 122 12.98 5.63 34.69
C LYS A 122 12.20 4.32 34.61
N VAL A 123 11.71 3.84 35.74
CA VAL A 123 10.89 2.61 35.82
C VAL A 123 9.55 2.81 35.13
N ILE A 124 8.90 3.94 35.38
CA ILE A 124 7.62 4.31 34.76
C ILE A 124 7.78 4.43 33.25
N LEU A 125 8.79 5.19 32.79
CA LEU A 125 9.05 5.40 31.37
C LEU A 125 9.37 4.09 30.66
N ARG A 126 10.17 3.20 31.28
CA ARG A 126 10.45 1.86 30.72
C ARG A 126 9.18 1.03 30.60
N GLY A 127 8.32 1.05 31.61
CA GLY A 127 7.01 0.38 31.58
C GLY A 127 6.15 0.88 30.43
N TYR A 128 6.09 2.21 30.25
CA TYR A 128 5.36 2.85 29.16
C TYR A 128 5.95 2.51 27.78
N THR A 129 7.28 2.58 27.58
CA THR A 129 7.92 2.18 26.32
C THR A 129 7.60 0.73 25.96
N ASN A 130 7.61 -0.18 26.95
CA ASN A 130 7.25 -1.59 26.73
C ASN A 130 5.77 -1.76 26.39
N TYR A 131 4.88 -0.97 27.00
CA TYR A 131 3.46 -0.95 26.64
C TYR A 131 3.24 -0.51 25.19
N VAL A 132 3.87 0.60 24.78
CA VAL A 132 3.79 1.11 23.41
C VAL A 132 4.29 0.07 22.40
N ARG A 133 5.43 -0.55 22.65
CA ARG A 133 5.97 -1.64 21.79
C ARG A 133 4.99 -2.81 21.63
N LYS A 134 4.27 -3.19 22.69
CA LYS A 134 3.29 -4.27 22.63
C LYS A 134 2.11 -3.93 21.74
N ILE A 135 1.60 -2.69 21.81
CA ILE A 135 0.52 -2.22 20.94
C ILE A 135 0.96 -2.26 19.47
N THR A 136 2.18 -1.79 19.17
CA THR A 136 2.71 -1.81 17.81
C THR A 136 2.90 -3.24 17.29
N ALA A 137 3.49 -4.12 18.10
CA ALA A 137 3.74 -5.51 17.71
C ALA A 137 2.45 -6.33 17.51
N GLY A 138 1.38 -5.98 18.21
CA GLY A 138 0.08 -6.64 18.07
C GLY A 138 -0.71 -6.23 16.83
N ALA A 139 -0.22 -5.26 16.03
CA ALA A 139 -0.96 -4.60 14.96
C ALA A 139 -2.34 -4.06 15.41
N GLU A 140 -2.50 -3.83 16.72
CA GLU A 140 -3.78 -3.48 17.35
C GLU A 140 -4.11 -1.99 17.12
N ALA A 141 -3.08 -1.17 16.96
CA ALA A 141 -3.23 0.23 16.58
C ALA A 141 -3.20 0.39 15.05
N MET A 142 -4.37 0.70 14.48
CA MET A 142 -4.52 1.03 13.07
C MET A 142 -4.84 2.52 12.89
N GLU A 143 -4.25 3.14 11.88
CA GLU A 143 -4.65 4.44 11.34
C GLU A 143 -5.50 4.24 10.09
N LYS A 144 -6.26 5.27 9.72
CA LYS A 144 -6.95 5.35 8.43
C LYS A 144 -6.33 6.46 7.61
N ARG A 145 -5.88 6.13 6.42
CA ARG A 145 -5.43 7.09 5.41
C ARG A 145 -6.57 7.35 4.44
N PHE A 146 -6.80 8.62 4.14
CA PHE A 146 -7.85 9.03 3.22
C PHE A 146 -7.21 9.51 1.92
N PHE A 147 -7.69 8.95 0.82
CA PHE A 147 -7.30 9.32 -0.53
C PHE A 147 -8.54 9.77 -1.30
N VAL A 148 -8.37 10.80 -2.12
CA VAL A 148 -9.39 11.29 -3.02
C VAL A 148 -8.84 11.18 -4.43
N LEU A 149 -9.50 10.35 -5.24
CA LEU A 149 -9.15 10.08 -6.62
C LEU A 149 -10.07 10.91 -7.52
N ILE A 150 -9.48 11.72 -8.38
CA ILE A 150 -10.20 12.60 -9.31
C ILE A 150 -9.81 12.21 -10.74
N PRO A 151 -10.68 11.53 -11.50
CA PRO A 151 -10.44 11.22 -12.89
C PRO A 151 -10.49 12.51 -13.74
N GLY A 152 -9.58 12.59 -14.70
CA GLY A 152 -9.58 13.62 -15.73
C GLY A 152 -9.80 13.07 -17.12
N GLU A 153 -9.86 13.98 -18.08
CA GLU A 153 -9.90 13.63 -19.49
C GLU A 153 -8.48 13.46 -20.05
N LYS A 154 -8.32 12.47 -20.93
CA LYS A 154 -7.05 12.20 -21.59
C LYS A 154 -6.56 13.41 -22.39
N GLY A 155 -5.32 13.85 -22.17
CA GLY A 155 -4.72 15.00 -22.84
C GLY A 155 -5.00 16.36 -22.18
N ASN A 156 -5.75 16.38 -21.08
CA ASN A 156 -6.02 17.58 -20.27
C ASN A 156 -5.40 17.47 -18.86
N GLU A 157 -4.21 16.87 -18.76
CA GLU A 157 -3.54 16.60 -17.48
C GLU A 157 -3.21 17.89 -16.71
N ASP A 158 -2.78 18.94 -17.41
CA ASP A 158 -2.47 20.25 -16.81
C ASP A 158 -3.71 20.89 -16.16
N GLU A 159 -4.87 20.78 -16.82
CA GLU A 159 -6.14 21.27 -16.30
C GLU A 159 -6.58 20.46 -15.07
N LEU A 160 -6.44 19.14 -15.13
CA LEU A 160 -6.71 18.24 -14.00
C LEU A 160 -5.85 18.61 -12.79
N LEU A 161 -4.54 18.84 -12.98
CA LEU A 161 -3.64 19.27 -11.93
C LEU A 161 -4.00 20.64 -11.35
N SER A 162 -4.39 21.60 -12.19
CA SER A 162 -4.84 22.92 -11.74
C SER A 162 -6.08 22.80 -10.86
N LYS A 163 -7.11 22.08 -11.33
CA LYS A 163 -8.34 21.82 -10.57
C LYS A 163 -8.06 21.10 -9.26
N THR A 164 -7.16 20.12 -9.28
CA THR A 164 -6.77 19.38 -8.08
C THR A 164 -6.10 20.29 -7.06
N LYS A 165 -5.24 21.22 -7.49
CA LYS A 165 -4.61 22.21 -6.59
C LYS A 165 -5.62 23.18 -6.00
N GLU A 166 -6.60 23.62 -6.79
CA GLU A 166 -7.73 24.44 -6.30
C GLU A 166 -8.52 23.68 -5.23
N PHE A 167 -8.87 22.42 -5.49
CA PHE A 167 -9.56 21.56 -4.54
C PHE A 167 -8.78 21.35 -3.23
N VAL A 168 -7.46 21.13 -3.30
CA VAL A 168 -6.59 21.08 -2.11
C VAL A 168 -6.67 22.39 -1.32
N GLY A 169 -6.74 23.54 -2.01
CA GLY A 169 -6.97 24.84 -1.39
C GLY A 169 -8.33 24.95 -0.69
N GLU A 170 -9.40 24.42 -1.29
CA GLU A 170 -10.73 24.37 -0.68
C GLU A 170 -10.76 23.49 0.57
N LEU A 171 -10.10 22.32 0.53
CA LEU A 171 -9.97 21.44 1.70
C LEU A 171 -9.22 22.13 2.84
N ALA A 172 -8.20 22.93 2.53
CA ALA A 172 -7.50 23.73 3.53
C ALA A 172 -8.43 24.77 4.20
N ARG A 173 -9.37 25.37 3.45
CA ARG A 173 -10.41 26.26 4.04
C ARG A 173 -11.37 25.52 4.95
N ALA A 174 -11.62 24.24 4.67
CA ALA A 174 -12.35 23.33 5.56
C ALA A 174 -11.53 22.83 6.76
N GLU A 175 -10.32 23.35 6.96
CA GLU A 175 -9.38 22.96 8.02
C GLU A 175 -8.99 21.47 7.95
N LEU A 176 -8.93 20.94 6.74
CA LEU A 176 -8.37 19.64 6.42
C LEU A 176 -6.99 19.83 5.78
N ASN A 177 -5.99 19.11 6.30
CA ASN A 177 -4.67 19.09 5.69
C ASN A 177 -4.71 18.09 4.53
N ALA A 178 -4.49 18.58 3.32
CA ALA A 178 -4.46 17.78 2.11
C ALA A 178 -3.31 18.19 1.20
N HIS A 179 -2.81 17.25 0.41
CA HIS A 179 -1.77 17.50 -0.59
C HIS A 179 -1.88 16.52 -1.76
N LEU A 180 -1.35 16.94 -2.92
CA LEU A 180 -1.20 16.03 -4.05
C LEU A 180 -0.21 14.92 -3.68
N SER A 181 -0.61 13.67 -3.87
CA SER A 181 0.16 12.51 -3.41
C SER A 181 1.45 12.37 -4.19
N SER A 182 2.52 12.05 -3.48
CA SER A 182 3.80 11.67 -4.08
C SER A 182 3.71 10.27 -4.72
N TYR A 183 4.67 9.95 -5.59
CA TYR A 183 4.80 8.63 -6.18
C TYR A 183 4.81 7.49 -5.13
N GLN A 184 5.52 7.69 -4.02
CA GLN A 184 5.58 6.71 -2.93
C GLN A 184 4.23 6.53 -2.23
N GLU A 185 3.49 7.62 -2.01
CA GLU A 185 2.17 7.54 -1.38
C GLU A 185 1.14 6.84 -2.27
N ILE A 186 1.19 7.07 -3.58
CA ILE A 186 0.34 6.35 -4.55
C ILE A 186 0.73 4.88 -4.56
N LEU A 187 2.02 4.53 -4.63
CA LEU A 187 2.44 3.13 -4.54
C LEU A 187 1.99 2.47 -3.23
N ASP A 188 2.15 3.15 -2.10
CA ASP A 188 1.70 2.66 -0.80
C ASP A 188 0.18 2.44 -0.78
N MET A 189 -0.60 3.36 -1.35
CA MET A 189 -2.06 3.26 -1.50
C MET A 189 -2.43 2.02 -2.31
N LEU A 190 -1.84 1.87 -3.50
CA LEU A 190 -2.09 0.75 -4.39
C LEU A 190 -1.66 -0.58 -3.78
N PHE A 191 -0.49 -0.63 -3.15
CA PHE A 191 -0.04 -1.82 -2.43
C PHE A 191 -1.03 -2.20 -1.33
N SER A 192 -1.52 -1.21 -0.58
CA SER A 192 -2.50 -1.43 0.49
C SER A 192 -3.86 -1.91 -0.03
N PHE A 193 -4.26 -1.43 -1.20
CA PHE A 193 -5.51 -1.84 -1.86
C PHE A 193 -5.41 -3.26 -2.44
N PHE A 194 -4.39 -3.54 -3.25
CA PHE A 194 -4.24 -4.82 -3.97
C PHE A 194 -3.64 -5.95 -3.12
N HIS A 195 -2.89 -5.62 -2.06
CA HIS A 195 -2.17 -6.58 -1.22
C HIS A 195 -2.48 -6.38 0.27
N SER A 196 -3.77 -6.24 0.61
CA SER A 196 -4.25 -5.95 1.97
C SER A 196 -3.60 -6.79 3.10
N PRO A 197 -3.36 -8.12 2.96
CA PRO A 197 -2.68 -8.91 4.00
C PRO A 197 -1.19 -8.59 4.18
N GLN A 198 -0.50 -8.18 3.12
CA GLN A 198 0.94 -7.91 3.09
C GLN A 198 1.25 -6.44 3.38
N ALA A 199 0.34 -5.53 3.05
CA ALA A 199 0.44 -4.10 3.36
C ALA A 199 0.53 -3.77 4.86
N ALA A 200 0.12 -4.71 5.71
CA ALA A 200 0.33 -4.63 7.15
C ALA A 200 1.80 -4.87 7.58
N PHE A 201 2.62 -5.49 6.73
CA PHE A 201 3.97 -5.96 7.06
C PHE A 201 5.07 -5.45 6.13
N GLU A 202 4.74 -5.14 4.87
CA GLU A 202 5.68 -4.71 3.84
C GLU A 202 5.43 -3.23 3.49
N ARG A 203 6.51 -2.44 3.48
CA ARG A 203 6.50 -1.07 2.94
C ARG A 203 6.70 -1.17 1.42
N ALA A 204 6.15 -0.24 0.63
CA ALA A 204 6.68 -0.05 -0.71
C ALA A 204 8.17 0.29 -0.56
N GLU A 205 9.04 -0.45 -1.26
CA GLU A 205 10.48 -0.19 -1.19
C GLU A 205 10.72 1.28 -1.57
N GLU A 206 11.28 2.07 -0.64
CA GLU A 206 11.92 3.31 -1.04
C GLU A 206 12.96 2.91 -2.09
N LYS A 207 13.00 3.58 -3.24
CA LYS A 207 14.11 3.41 -4.19
C LYS A 207 15.39 3.82 -3.46
N GLU A 208 16.02 2.88 -2.75
CA GLU A 208 17.44 2.93 -2.52
C GLU A 208 18.03 3.11 -3.91
N THR A 209 18.90 4.11 -4.07
CA THR A 209 19.73 4.22 -5.27
C THR A 209 20.54 2.94 -5.36
N VAL A 210 19.98 1.93 -6.02
CA VAL A 210 20.62 0.64 -6.23
C VAL A 210 21.87 0.96 -7.01
N THR A 211 23.01 0.98 -6.31
CA THR A 211 24.29 1.20 -6.95
C THR A 211 24.50 -0.05 -7.80
N PRO A 212 24.59 0.06 -9.14
CA PRO A 212 24.75 -1.13 -9.95
C PRO A 212 26.08 -1.78 -9.55
N TYR A 213 26.02 -2.98 -8.99
CA TYR A 213 27.20 -3.81 -8.75
C TYR A 213 27.78 -4.21 -10.10
N PHE A 214 28.63 -3.35 -10.68
CA PHE A 214 29.48 -3.74 -11.80
C PHE A 214 30.53 -4.70 -11.27
N ASN A 215 30.26 -6.00 -11.40
CA ASN A 215 31.25 -7.03 -11.19
C ASN A 215 32.20 -7.03 -12.40
N ARG A 216 33.20 -6.15 -12.41
CA ARG A 216 34.30 -6.22 -13.38
C ARG A 216 35.15 -7.42 -12.99
N LYS A 217 34.94 -8.55 -13.67
CA LYS A 217 35.89 -9.68 -13.61
C LYS A 217 37.26 -9.13 -13.96
N GLU A 218 38.18 -9.13 -12.99
CA GLU A 218 39.59 -8.93 -13.25
C GLU A 218 40.05 -10.06 -14.17
N VAL A 219 40.34 -9.71 -15.41
CA VAL A 219 40.99 -10.59 -16.37
C VAL A 219 42.46 -10.67 -15.93
N LYS A 220 42.89 -11.86 -15.51
CA LYS A 220 44.31 -12.21 -15.33
C LYS A 220 45.03 -12.24 -16.67
#